data_AF-A0A8B7E2Q2-F1
#
_entry.id   AF-A0A8B7E2Q2-F1
#
_cell.length_a   1.000
_cell.length_b   1.000
_cell.length_c   1.000
_cell.angle_alpha   90.00
_cell.angle_beta   90.00
_cell.angle_gamma   90.00
#
_symmetry.space_group_name_H-M   'P 1'
#
loop_
_entity.id
_entity.type
_entity.pdbx_description
1 polymer ?
#
loop_
_entity_poly.entity_id
_entity_poly.type
_entity_poly.pdbx_seq_one_letter_code
_entity_poly.pdbx_strand_id
1 'polypeptide(L)'
;MSANDYLLPQEYFRKMSQESGFLIETQQFAEYLQNIDELKYIRQEFHYPKNKTLHGVDLNIINGEDECIYLCGNSLGLCPKSLRSIIDEEITKWQECGVQGHHYGKRPWEHIDAFVIDQTASLVGAKPIEVVSMDSLTTNLHLLMVPFYRPTLSRHKILFEEGCFPSDRVC
;
A
#
# COMPACT_ATOMS: atom_id res chain seq x y z
N MET A 1 -15.26 16.02 -16.26
CA MET A 1 -14.58 15.28 -17.34
C MET A 1 -15.52 14.19 -17.81
N SER A 2 -15.74 14.07 -19.11
CA SER A 2 -16.70 13.09 -19.65
C SER A 2 -16.01 11.71 -19.79
N ALA A 3 -16.77 10.62 -19.79
CA ALA A 3 -16.26 9.25 -19.91
C ALA A 3 -15.50 8.95 -21.23
N ASN A 4 -15.38 9.92 -22.15
CA ASN A 4 -14.76 9.76 -23.46
C ASN A 4 -13.28 10.18 -23.55
N ASP A 5 -12.65 10.62 -22.45
CA ASP A 5 -11.27 11.13 -22.47
C ASP A 5 -10.21 10.09 -22.03
N TYR A 6 -10.59 8.84 -21.80
CA TYR A 6 -9.67 7.80 -21.35
C TYR A 6 -9.02 7.07 -22.53
N LEU A 7 -7.71 7.26 -22.70
CA LEU A 7 -6.90 6.52 -23.67
C LEU A 7 -6.52 5.15 -23.10
N LEU A 8 -6.46 4.13 -23.96
CA LEU A 8 -5.79 2.88 -23.60
C LEU A 8 -4.30 3.15 -23.34
N PRO A 9 -3.61 2.38 -22.49
CA PRO A 9 -2.19 2.61 -22.21
C PRO A 9 -1.31 2.66 -23.47
N GLN A 10 -1.62 1.82 -24.47
CA GLN A 10 -0.91 1.83 -25.75
C GLN A 10 -1.13 3.12 -26.55
N GLU A 11 -2.35 3.64 -26.54
CA GLU A 11 -2.71 4.90 -27.22
C GLU A 11 -2.10 6.08 -26.50
N TYR A 12 -2.10 6.05 -25.15
CA TYR A 12 -1.42 7.02 -24.31
C TYR A 12 0.08 7.08 -24.63
N PHE A 13 0.80 5.95 -24.63
CA PHE A 13 2.23 5.96 -24.92
C PHE A 13 2.55 6.38 -26.35
N ARG A 14 1.73 6.00 -27.34
CA ARG A 14 1.89 6.49 -28.73
C ARG A 14 1.71 8.00 -28.82
N LYS A 15 0.69 8.55 -28.14
CA LYS A 15 0.46 9.99 -28.08
C LYS A 15 1.63 10.71 -27.42
N MET A 16 2.07 10.26 -26.25
CA MET A 16 3.22 10.85 -25.53
C MET A 16 4.52 10.75 -26.34
N SER A 17 4.72 9.67 -27.09
CA SER A 17 5.89 9.51 -27.98
C SER A 17 5.86 10.53 -29.13
N GLN A 18 4.69 10.75 -29.73
CA GLN A 18 4.52 11.79 -30.76
C GLN A 18 4.74 13.20 -30.21
N GLU A 19 4.25 13.50 -29.00
CA GLU A 19 4.40 14.82 -28.38
C GLU A 19 5.83 15.11 -27.93
N SER A 20 6.54 14.11 -27.40
CA SER A 20 7.95 14.25 -26.97
C SER A 20 8.96 14.16 -28.11
N GLY A 21 8.60 13.49 -29.22
CA GLY A 21 9.51 13.19 -30.32
C GLY A 21 10.47 12.03 -30.05
N PHE A 22 10.35 11.34 -28.90
CA PHE A 22 11.16 10.16 -28.56
C PHE A 22 10.45 8.86 -28.92
N LEU A 23 11.20 7.85 -29.36
CA LEU A 23 10.67 6.50 -29.60
C LEU A 23 10.37 5.80 -28.27
N ILE A 24 9.31 5.00 -28.23
CA ILE A 24 8.76 4.39 -26.99
C ILE A 24 9.79 3.52 -26.26
N GLU A 25 10.65 2.85 -27.01
CA GLU A 25 11.67 1.91 -26.53
C GLU A 25 12.95 2.58 -25.99
N THR A 26 13.00 3.91 -25.97
CA THR A 26 14.20 4.67 -25.60
C THR A 26 14.21 5.12 -24.15
N GLN A 27 15.40 5.25 -23.57
CA GLN A 27 15.58 5.80 -22.23
C GLN A 27 15.05 7.24 -22.12
N GLN A 28 15.26 8.05 -23.17
CA GLN A 28 14.79 9.44 -23.23
C GLN A 28 13.27 9.53 -23.10
N PHE A 29 12.52 8.56 -23.66
CA PHE A 29 11.08 8.51 -23.51
C PHE A 29 10.66 8.18 -22.06
N ALA A 30 11.34 7.24 -21.40
CA ALA A 30 11.10 6.94 -19.99
C ALA A 30 11.40 8.14 -19.08
N GLU A 31 12.50 8.86 -19.33
CA GLU A 31 12.85 10.10 -18.62
C GLU A 31 11.82 11.21 -18.85
N TYR A 32 11.31 11.35 -20.08
CA TYR A 32 10.21 12.26 -20.39
C TYR A 32 8.95 11.93 -19.56
N LEU A 33 8.53 10.66 -19.54
CA LEU A 33 7.38 10.22 -18.75
C LEU A 33 7.57 10.48 -17.25
N GLN A 34 8.76 10.22 -16.72
CA GLN A 34 9.09 10.52 -15.32
C GLN A 34 9.01 12.03 -15.02
N ASN A 35 9.36 12.89 -15.98
CA ASN A 35 9.35 14.33 -15.78
C ASN A 35 7.94 14.92 -15.73
N ILE A 36 7.01 14.36 -16.50
CA ILE A 36 5.60 14.80 -16.55
C ILE A 36 4.72 14.11 -15.50
N ASP A 37 5.21 13.08 -14.82
CA ASP A 37 4.49 12.41 -13.73
C ASP A 37 4.28 13.37 -12.55
N GLU A 38 3.03 13.77 -12.32
CA GLU A 38 2.62 14.64 -11.22
C GLU A 38 2.86 14.01 -9.84
N LEU A 39 2.97 12.68 -9.76
CA LEU A 39 3.16 11.93 -8.52
C LEU A 39 4.63 11.59 -8.25
N LYS A 40 5.57 12.00 -9.11
CA LYS A 40 7.00 11.65 -8.98
C LYS A 40 7.61 12.02 -7.62
N TYR A 41 7.07 13.05 -6.96
CA TYR A 41 7.53 13.50 -5.65
C TYR A 41 7.31 12.43 -4.56
N ILE A 42 6.27 11.59 -4.69
CA ILE A 42 5.95 10.53 -3.73
C ILE A 42 7.10 9.55 -3.58
N ARG A 43 7.88 9.31 -4.65
CA ARG A 43 9.08 8.46 -4.58
C ARG A 43 10.03 8.88 -3.45
N GLN A 44 10.14 10.18 -3.20
CA GLN A 44 11.04 10.74 -2.20
C GLN A 44 10.59 10.45 -0.77
N GLU A 45 9.35 10.01 -0.56
CA GLU A 45 8.78 9.69 0.76
C GLU A 45 9.10 8.27 1.24
N PHE A 46 9.77 7.45 0.42
CA PHE A 46 10.05 6.04 0.73
C PHE A 46 11.54 5.73 0.74
N HIS A 47 11.91 4.73 1.54
CA HIS A 47 13.24 4.14 1.52
C HIS A 47 13.32 3.06 0.44
N TYR A 48 14.15 3.27 -0.58
CA TYR A 48 14.49 2.26 -1.58
C TYR A 48 15.76 1.51 -1.16
N PRO A 49 15.76 0.16 -1.14
CA PRO A 49 16.96 -0.62 -0.85
C PRO A 49 18.06 -0.36 -1.89
N LYS A 50 19.31 -0.32 -1.42
CA LYS A 50 20.48 -0.28 -2.30
C LYS A 50 20.84 -1.70 -2.73
N ASN A 51 21.31 -1.86 -3.97
CA ASN A 51 21.69 -3.17 -4.51
C ASN A 51 22.66 -3.94 -3.60
N LYS A 52 23.65 -3.26 -3.01
CA LYS A 52 24.61 -3.88 -2.07
C LYS A 52 24.00 -4.41 -0.77
N THR A 53 22.79 -4.00 -0.41
CA THR A 53 22.11 -4.44 0.83
C THR A 53 21.26 -5.69 0.64
N LEU A 54 21.03 -6.11 -0.59
CA LEU A 54 20.16 -7.22 -0.93
C LEU A 54 20.95 -8.52 -1.13
N HIS A 55 20.33 -9.63 -0.77
CA HIS A 55 20.89 -10.96 -1.00
C HIS A 55 20.75 -11.37 -2.47
N GLY A 56 21.75 -12.10 -3.00
CA GLY A 56 21.71 -12.64 -4.36
C GLY A 56 22.09 -11.65 -5.47
N VAL A 57 22.57 -10.45 -5.13
CA VAL A 57 23.05 -9.46 -6.11
C VAL A 57 24.53 -9.71 -6.43
N ASP A 58 24.86 -9.87 -7.71
CA ASP A 58 26.24 -9.91 -8.19
C ASP A 58 26.78 -8.49 -8.42
N LEU A 59 27.61 -8.04 -7.49
CA LEU A 59 28.22 -6.70 -7.50
C LEU A 59 29.34 -6.54 -8.56
N ASN A 60 29.71 -7.60 -9.27
CA ASN A 60 30.63 -7.50 -10.41
C ASN A 60 29.92 -6.99 -11.68
N ILE A 61 28.59 -7.10 -11.72
CA ILE A 61 27.77 -6.74 -12.90
C ILE A 61 26.88 -5.54 -12.58
N ILE A 62 26.49 -5.36 -11.31
CA ILE A 62 25.59 -4.30 -10.85
C ILE A 62 26.31 -3.35 -9.89
N ASN A 63 26.09 -2.05 -10.06
CA ASN A 63 26.55 -1.05 -9.11
C ASN A 63 25.80 -1.17 -7.77
N GLY A 64 26.55 -1.35 -6.69
CA GLY A 64 26.02 -1.55 -5.35
C GLY A 64 25.35 -0.31 -4.72
N GLU A 65 25.71 0.91 -5.15
CA GLU A 65 25.16 2.16 -4.62
C GLU A 65 23.83 2.57 -5.26
N ASP A 66 23.48 1.95 -6.38
CA ASP A 66 22.21 2.20 -7.06
C ASP A 66 21.06 1.57 -6.28
N GLU A 67 19.89 2.20 -6.41
CA GLU A 67 18.65 1.67 -5.85
C GLU A 67 18.21 0.43 -6.64
N CYS A 68 17.64 -0.56 -5.96
CA CYS A 68 17.08 -1.71 -6.65
C CYS A 68 15.80 -1.34 -7.40
N ILE A 69 15.53 -2.08 -8.47
CA ILE A 69 14.24 -2.04 -9.15
C ILE A 69 13.26 -2.92 -8.35
N TYR A 70 12.53 -2.30 -7.42
CA TYR A 70 11.67 -3.00 -6.47
C TYR A 70 10.27 -3.27 -7.04
N LEU A 71 10.06 -4.46 -7.61
CA LEU A 71 8.79 -4.89 -8.23
C LEU A 71 7.98 -5.88 -7.37
N CYS A 72 8.14 -5.84 -6.05
CA CYS A 72 7.43 -6.71 -5.10
C CYS A 72 6.64 -5.94 -4.02
N GLY A 73 6.31 -4.67 -4.30
CA GLY A 73 5.52 -3.81 -3.40
C GLY A 73 4.11 -4.33 -3.10
N ASN A 74 3.58 -5.23 -3.93
CA ASN A 74 2.31 -5.93 -3.71
C ASN A 74 2.38 -6.97 -2.58
N SER A 75 3.57 -7.49 -2.26
CA SER A 75 3.76 -8.42 -1.14
C SER A 75 4.17 -7.68 0.13
N LEU A 76 5.12 -6.74 0.02
CA LEU A 76 5.56 -5.91 1.12
C LEU A 76 5.88 -4.51 0.60
N GLY A 77 5.15 -3.50 1.07
CA GLY A 77 5.40 -2.12 0.70
C GLY A 77 6.76 -1.61 1.19
N LEU A 78 7.34 -0.65 0.46
CA LEU A 78 8.53 0.06 0.93
C LEU A 78 8.23 0.83 2.22
N CYS A 79 9.24 0.98 3.07
CA CYS A 79 9.11 1.71 4.33
C CYS A 79 8.99 3.23 4.07
N PRO A 80 7.92 3.91 4.51
CA PRO A 80 7.85 5.37 4.47
C PRO A 80 8.89 6.01 5.39
N LYS A 81 9.53 7.08 4.94
CA LYS A 81 10.58 7.79 5.73
C LYS A 81 10.04 8.39 7.02
N SER A 82 8.76 8.76 7.05
CA SER A 82 8.09 9.31 8.24
C SER A 82 7.84 8.27 9.34
N LEU A 83 7.86 6.97 9.03
CA LEU A 83 7.48 5.90 9.96
C LEU A 83 8.32 5.95 11.24
N ARG A 84 9.64 6.10 11.11
CA ARG A 84 10.55 6.09 12.26
C ARG A 84 10.20 7.17 13.27
N SER A 85 9.97 8.40 12.79
CA SER A 85 9.63 9.53 13.64
C SER A 85 8.30 9.30 14.38
N ILE A 86 7.29 8.74 13.70
CA ILE A 86 5.98 8.49 14.31
C ILE A 86 6.09 7.41 15.40
N ILE A 87 6.86 6.34 15.15
CA ILE A 87 7.07 5.29 16.14
C ILE A 87 7.86 5.81 17.35
N ASP A 88 8.91 6.61 17.11
CA ASP A 88 9.70 7.20 18.19
C ASP A 88 8.83 8.13 19.07
N GLU A 89 7.92 8.92 18.48
CA GLU A 89 6.95 9.74 19.24
C GLU A 89 6.14 8.88 20.23
N GLU A 90 5.63 7.72 19.80
CA GLU A 90 4.81 6.86 20.64
C GLU A 90 5.63 6.09 21.69
N ILE A 91 6.86 5.70 21.36
CA ILE A 91 7.80 5.08 22.32
C ILE A 91 8.18 6.09 23.41
N THR A 92 8.53 7.32 23.03
CA THR A 92 8.84 8.38 24.01
C THR A 92 7.64 8.68 24.89
N LYS A 93 6.44 8.79 24.32
CA LYS A 93 5.20 8.95 25.11
C LYS A 93 5.01 7.82 26.11
N TRP A 94 5.31 6.58 25.73
CA TRP A 94 5.22 5.45 26.65
C TRP A 94 6.24 5.56 27.80
N GLN A 95 7.48 5.92 27.49
CA GLN A 95 8.55 6.12 28.49
C GLN A 95 8.19 7.22 29.50
N GLU A 96 7.60 8.32 29.04
CA GLU A 96 7.35 9.50 29.86
C GLU A 96 6.01 9.45 30.61
N CYS A 97 4.96 8.92 29.97
CA CYS A 97 3.59 8.99 30.49
C CYS A 97 3.05 7.65 31.01
N GLY A 98 3.70 6.53 30.67
CA GLY A 98 3.21 5.19 31.02
C GLY A 98 1.74 5.00 30.63
N VAL A 99 0.92 4.53 31.57
CA VAL A 99 -0.52 4.29 31.38
C VAL A 99 -1.30 5.54 30.97
N GLN A 100 -0.81 6.75 31.30
CA GLN A 100 -1.50 7.98 30.90
C GLN A 100 -1.50 8.18 29.37
N GLY A 101 -0.60 7.53 28.64
CA GLY A 101 -0.59 7.53 27.17
C GLY A 101 -1.87 7.00 26.52
N HIS A 102 -2.71 6.26 27.26
CA HIS A 102 -4.05 5.86 26.79
C HIS A 102 -4.94 7.06 26.47
N HIS A 103 -4.89 8.11 27.28
CA HIS A 103 -5.85 9.23 27.23
C HIS A 103 -5.21 10.56 26.80
N TYR A 104 -3.89 10.68 26.84
CA TYR A 104 -3.17 11.93 26.60
C TYR A 104 -2.12 11.84 25.47
N GLY A 105 -1.67 13.00 25.00
CA GLY A 105 -0.67 13.15 23.94
C GLY A 105 -1.29 13.36 22.55
N LYS A 106 -0.45 13.38 21.52
CA LYS A 106 -0.84 13.65 20.13
C LYS A 106 -1.81 12.59 19.56
N ARG A 107 -1.65 11.33 19.98
CA ARG A 107 -2.48 10.19 19.56
C ARG A 107 -2.84 9.34 20.79
N PRO A 108 -3.88 9.68 21.56
CA PRO A 108 -4.33 8.85 22.67
C PRO A 108 -4.58 7.41 22.21
N TRP A 109 -3.99 6.42 22.89
CA TRP A 109 -4.04 5.03 22.40
C TRP A 109 -5.44 4.42 22.40
N GLU A 110 -6.35 4.91 23.24
CA GLU A 110 -7.75 4.45 23.28
C GLU A 110 -8.49 4.71 21.95
N HIS A 111 -8.08 5.72 21.19
CA HIS A 111 -8.74 6.14 19.94
C HIS A 111 -7.77 6.16 18.76
N ILE A 112 -6.70 5.36 18.82
CA ILE A 112 -5.62 5.41 17.83
C ILE A 112 -6.09 5.01 16.43
N ASP A 113 -7.06 4.11 16.34
CA ASP A 113 -7.71 3.67 15.11
C ASP A 113 -8.45 4.82 14.41
N ALA A 114 -9.10 5.71 15.18
CA ALA A 114 -9.83 6.84 14.62
C ALA A 114 -8.99 7.77 13.74
N PHE A 115 -7.65 7.79 13.92
CA PHE A 115 -6.74 8.63 13.13
C PHE A 115 -6.54 8.15 11.68
N VAL A 116 -6.98 6.94 11.33
CA VAL A 116 -6.85 6.39 9.96
C VAL A 116 -8.19 6.11 9.29
N ILE A 117 -9.31 6.15 10.03
CA ILE A 117 -10.63 5.75 9.55
C ILE A 117 -11.06 6.54 8.31
N ASP A 118 -10.93 7.87 8.33
CA ASP A 118 -11.40 8.72 7.21
C ASP A 118 -10.62 8.43 5.91
N GLN A 119 -9.30 8.25 6.02
CA GLN A 119 -8.44 7.94 4.88
C GLN A 119 -8.73 6.53 4.35
N THR A 120 -8.89 5.55 5.23
CA THR A 120 -9.25 4.18 4.86
C THR A 120 -10.61 4.13 4.19
N ALA A 121 -11.61 4.83 4.73
CA ALA A 121 -12.96 4.92 4.16
C ALA A 121 -12.93 5.51 2.74
N SER A 122 -12.19 6.60 2.54
CA SER A 122 -11.99 7.22 1.23
C SER A 122 -11.33 6.25 0.23
N LEU A 123 -10.31 5.51 0.66
CA LEU A 123 -9.56 4.58 -0.18
C LEU A 123 -10.43 3.42 -0.69
N VAL A 124 -11.31 2.88 0.16
CA VAL A 124 -12.19 1.74 -0.19
C VAL A 124 -13.57 2.16 -0.71
N GLY A 125 -13.86 3.47 -0.76
CA GLY A 125 -15.14 4.00 -1.22
C GLY A 125 -16.32 3.76 -0.26
N ALA A 126 -16.06 3.77 1.05
CA ALA A 126 -17.06 3.54 2.11
C ALA A 126 -17.24 4.77 2.99
N LYS A 127 -18.23 4.75 3.89
CA LYS A 127 -18.36 5.77 4.96
C LYS A 127 -17.41 5.45 6.12
N PRO A 128 -16.97 6.45 6.89
CA PRO A 128 -16.18 6.23 8.12
C PRO A 128 -16.79 5.20 9.09
N ILE A 129 -18.12 5.16 9.21
CA ILE A 129 -18.83 4.21 10.08
C ILE A 129 -18.91 2.78 9.53
N GLU A 130 -18.53 2.57 8.26
CA GLU A 130 -18.56 1.26 7.58
C GLU A 130 -17.18 0.59 7.58
N VAL A 131 -16.14 1.23 8.14
CA VAL A 131 -14.77 0.73 8.17
C VAL A 131 -14.19 0.73 9.58
N VAL A 132 -13.28 -0.21 9.83
CA VAL A 132 -12.47 -0.28 11.06
C VAL A 132 -11.07 -0.78 10.70
N SER A 133 -10.04 -0.24 11.37
CA SER A 133 -8.65 -0.69 11.22
C SER A 133 -8.24 -1.47 12.48
N MET A 134 -8.33 -2.80 12.42
CA MET A 134 -8.07 -3.67 13.56
C MET A 134 -7.43 -5.00 13.14
N ASP A 135 -6.83 -5.70 14.10
CA ASP A 135 -6.30 -7.07 14.00
C ASP A 135 -5.49 -7.36 12.70
N SER A 136 -5.65 -8.57 12.16
CA SER A 136 -5.05 -9.03 10.91
C SER A 136 -6.15 -9.40 9.90
N LEU A 137 -5.78 -9.50 8.62
CA LEU A 137 -6.73 -9.83 7.54
C LEU A 137 -7.54 -11.10 7.83
N THR A 138 -6.87 -12.23 8.12
CA THR A 138 -7.51 -13.52 8.36
C THR A 138 -8.36 -13.50 9.65
N THR A 139 -7.89 -12.83 10.70
CA THR A 139 -8.68 -12.65 11.93
C THR A 139 -9.98 -11.90 11.64
N ASN A 140 -9.91 -10.79 10.91
CA ASN A 140 -11.08 -9.99 10.56
C ASN A 140 -12.06 -10.78 9.68
N LEU A 141 -11.56 -11.60 8.76
CA LEU A 141 -12.41 -12.47 7.95
C LEU A 141 -13.19 -13.47 8.83
N HIS A 142 -12.55 -14.13 9.79
CA HIS A 142 -13.26 -14.98 10.75
C HIS A 142 -14.28 -14.23 11.59
N LEU A 143 -13.94 -13.02 12.07
CA LEU A 143 -14.85 -12.18 12.84
C LEU A 143 -16.09 -11.78 12.02
N LEU A 144 -15.94 -11.55 10.71
CA LEU A 144 -17.06 -11.33 9.81
C LEU A 144 -17.88 -12.61 9.56
N MET A 145 -17.24 -13.78 9.50
CA MET A 145 -17.98 -15.03 9.28
C MET A 145 -18.93 -15.36 10.44
N VAL A 146 -18.58 -15.04 11.69
CA VAL A 146 -19.42 -15.32 12.87
C VAL A 146 -20.86 -14.75 12.76
N PRO A 147 -21.08 -13.46 12.47
CA PRO A 147 -22.43 -12.92 12.31
C PRO A 147 -23.07 -13.22 10.95
N PHE A 148 -22.29 -13.29 9.86
CA PHE A 148 -22.82 -13.36 8.50
C PHE A 148 -23.07 -14.79 7.99
N TYR A 149 -22.24 -15.77 8.37
CA TYR A 149 -22.42 -17.15 7.95
C TYR A 149 -23.30 -17.92 8.95
N ARG A 150 -24.61 -17.94 8.67
CA ARG A 150 -25.62 -18.63 9.47
C ARG A 150 -26.19 -19.81 8.67
N PRO A 151 -25.49 -20.95 8.60
CA PRO A 151 -25.88 -22.04 7.73
C PRO A 151 -27.22 -22.65 8.15
N THR A 152 -28.05 -22.97 7.17
CA THR A 152 -29.26 -23.78 7.31
C THR A 152 -29.17 -25.03 6.43
N LEU A 153 -30.07 -25.99 6.61
CA LEU A 153 -30.09 -27.20 5.77
C LEU A 153 -30.16 -26.86 4.27
N SER A 154 -30.91 -25.82 3.88
CA SER A 154 -31.05 -25.40 2.48
C SER A 154 -29.99 -24.40 2.01
N ARG A 155 -29.23 -23.76 2.92
CA ARG A 155 -28.24 -22.73 2.60
C ARG A 155 -27.05 -22.79 3.57
N HIS A 156 -26.04 -23.59 3.22
CA HIS A 156 -24.83 -23.83 4.02
C HIS A 156 -23.54 -23.88 3.18
N LYS A 157 -23.60 -23.51 1.90
CA LYS A 157 -22.41 -23.51 1.04
C LYS A 157 -21.79 -22.12 1.04
N ILE A 158 -20.46 -22.08 1.10
CA ILE A 158 -19.65 -20.88 0.84
C ILE A 158 -19.07 -21.05 -0.56
N LEU A 159 -19.20 -20.01 -1.39
CA LEU A 159 -18.62 -19.96 -2.73
C LEU A 159 -17.35 -19.14 -2.70
N PHE A 160 -16.29 -19.66 -3.30
CA PHE A 160 -14.99 -18.99 -3.47
C PHE A 160 -14.31 -19.54 -4.73
N GLU A 161 -13.30 -18.84 -5.22
CA GLU A 161 -12.56 -19.18 -6.42
C GLU A 161 -11.63 -20.39 -6.23
N GLU A 162 -11.36 -21.11 -7.32
CA GLU A 162 -10.33 -22.15 -7.32
C GLU A 162 -8.95 -21.52 -7.20
N GLY A 163 -8.12 -22.03 -6.29
CA GLY A 163 -6.78 -21.49 -6.05
C GLY A 163 -6.76 -20.21 -5.23
N CYS A 164 -7.80 -19.96 -4.42
CA CYS A 164 -7.83 -18.88 -3.44
C CYS A 164 -6.60 -18.88 -2.53
N PHE A 165 -6.27 -17.71 -1.97
CA PHE A 165 -5.08 -17.57 -1.14
C PHE A 165 -5.16 -18.52 0.08
N PRO A 166 -4.05 -19.17 0.50
CA PRO A 166 -4.13 -20.29 1.44
C PRO A 166 -4.79 -19.96 2.79
N SER A 167 -4.65 -18.73 3.30
CA SER A 167 -5.30 -18.32 4.56
C SER A 167 -6.81 -18.25 4.43
N ASP A 168 -7.33 -17.87 3.28
CA ASP A 168 -8.76 -17.72 3.00
C ASP A 168 -9.43 -19.09 2.88
N ARG A 169 -8.69 -20.10 2.42
CA ARG A 169 -9.18 -21.48 2.33
C ARG A 169 -9.41 -22.13 3.70
N VAL A 170 -8.63 -21.74 4.71
CA VAL A 170 -8.73 -22.31 6.06
C VAL A 170 -9.66 -21.52 6.97
N CYS A 171 -10.26 -20.45 6.45
CA CYS A 171 -11.28 -19.66 7.15
C CYS A 171 -12.59 -20.41 7.38
#